data_AF-A0A7S2TMV5-F1
#
_entry.id   AF-A0A7S2TMV5-F1
#
_cell.length_a   1.000
_cell.length_b   1.000
_cell.length_c   1.000
_cell.angle_alpha   90.00
_cell.angle_beta   90.00
_cell.angle_gamma   90.00
#
_symmetry.space_group_name_H-M   'P 1'
#
loop_
_entity.id
_entity.type
_entity.pdbx_description
1 polymer ?
#
loop_
_entity_poly.entity_id
_entity_poly.type
_entity_poly.pdbx_seq_one_letter_code
_entity_poly.pdbx_strand_id
1 'polypeptide(L)'
;MHSPHETMPSRGIGGGSGDHDVGCPEGFQFDPPVPGIFGFGLHGITVGFFPNVTWDFSFSIVDRVRLPSKGQLEPGRYVFSQRWDCEQTTQVWTSCADVELVL
;
A
#
# COMPACT_ATOMS: atom_id res chain seq x y z
N MET A 1 -17.57 -8.91 4.88
CA MET A 1 -17.98 -7.58 5.35
C MET A 1 -16.79 -7.05 6.15
N HIS A 2 -15.83 -6.39 5.51
CA HIS A 2 -14.62 -5.88 6.17
C HIS A 2 -14.79 -4.41 6.53
N SER A 3 -14.21 -4.03 7.68
CA SER A 3 -14.38 -2.75 8.38
C SER A 3 -13.63 -1.63 7.65
N PRO A 4 -14.14 -0.38 7.63
CA PRO A 4 -13.48 0.77 6.96
C PRO A 4 -12.18 1.25 7.65
N HIS A 5 -11.67 0.52 8.65
CA HIS A 5 -10.46 0.86 9.40
C HIS A 5 -9.24 0.00 9.07
N GLU A 6 -9.33 -0.93 8.12
CA GLU A 6 -8.15 -1.69 7.70
C GLU A 6 -7.27 -0.84 6.78
N THR A 7 -6.09 -0.49 7.28
CA THR A 7 -4.91 -0.18 6.48
C THR A 7 -4.79 -1.21 5.37
N MET A 8 -4.89 -0.77 4.11
CA MET A 8 -4.67 -1.66 2.97
C MET A 8 -3.21 -2.14 3.04
N PRO A 9 -2.95 -3.44 3.30
CA PRO A 9 -1.59 -3.94 3.23
C PRO A 9 -1.11 -3.78 1.79
N SER A 10 0.12 -3.29 1.63
CA SER A 10 0.63 -2.88 0.34
C SER A 10 0.80 -4.04 -0.63
N ARG A 11 -0.18 -4.22 -1.50
CA ARG A 11 -0.07 -5.14 -2.64
C ARG A 11 0.63 -4.43 -3.80
N GLY A 12 1.95 -4.52 -3.84
CA GLY A 12 2.71 -4.19 -5.05
C GLY A 12 2.47 -5.22 -6.17
N ILE A 13 2.85 -4.86 -7.40
CA ILE A 13 2.93 -5.85 -8.48
C ILE A 13 4.12 -6.77 -8.19
N GLY A 14 3.84 -8.06 -8.03
CA GLY A 14 4.81 -9.10 -7.67
C GLY A 14 4.56 -9.68 -6.29
N GLY A 15 3.38 -10.25 -6.01
CA GLY A 15 3.23 -11.09 -4.82
C GLY A 15 3.96 -12.43 -5.01
N GLY A 16 4.68 -12.88 -3.98
CA GLY A 16 5.36 -14.17 -3.96
C GLY A 16 4.62 -15.18 -3.09
N SER A 17 4.68 -16.46 -3.47
CA SER A 17 4.27 -17.57 -2.60
C SER A 17 5.43 -17.98 -1.70
N GLY A 18 5.22 -18.02 -0.40
CA GLY A 18 6.20 -18.56 0.54
C GLY A 18 5.89 -18.12 1.96
N ASP A 19 5.56 -19.08 2.82
CA ASP A 19 5.23 -18.88 4.24
C ASP A 19 6.41 -18.33 5.07
N HIS A 20 7.59 -18.15 4.46
CA HIS A 20 8.85 -17.71 5.08
C HIS A 20 9.78 -17.17 3.98
N ASP A 21 9.89 -15.85 3.87
CA ASP A 21 10.98 -15.22 3.11
C ASP A 21 12.28 -15.34 3.93
N VAL A 22 13.38 -15.71 3.29
CA VAL A 22 14.71 -15.82 3.93
C VAL A 22 15.14 -14.47 4.56
N GLY A 23 14.55 -13.37 4.09
CA GLY A 23 14.74 -12.02 4.65
C GLY A 23 13.86 -11.66 5.84
N CYS A 24 12.81 -12.43 6.16
CA CYS A 24 11.84 -12.14 7.21
C CYS A 24 11.57 -13.38 8.09
N PRO A 25 12.55 -13.81 8.92
CA PRO A 25 12.48 -15.07 9.66
C PRO A 25 11.42 -15.09 10.77
N GLU A 26 11.01 -13.92 11.27
CA GLU A 26 9.94 -13.76 12.26
C GLU A 26 8.56 -13.57 11.62
N GLY A 27 8.49 -13.63 10.29
CA GLY A 27 7.28 -13.34 9.51
C GLY A 27 7.18 -11.86 9.11
N PHE A 28 6.00 -11.49 8.61
CA PHE A 28 5.69 -10.14 8.11
C PHE A 28 4.89 -9.33 9.14
N GLN A 29 4.84 -8.01 8.96
CA GLN A 29 4.16 -7.10 9.89
C GLN A 29 2.63 -7.28 9.94
N PHE A 30 2.04 -7.88 8.90
CA PHE A 30 0.60 -8.08 8.75
C PHE A 30 0.28 -9.54 8.44
N ASP A 31 -0.87 -10.00 8.91
CA ASP A 31 -1.39 -11.31 8.52
C ASP A 31 -1.71 -11.33 7.01
N PRO A 32 -1.34 -12.40 6.30
CA PRO A 32 -1.59 -12.47 4.89
C PRO A 32 -3.10 -12.61 4.61
N PRO A 33 -3.63 -11.92 3.60
CA PRO A 33 -5.06 -11.99 3.25
C PRO A 33 -5.46 -13.38 2.71
N VAL A 34 -4.48 -14.15 2.22
CA VAL A 34 -4.60 -15.56 1.84
C VAL A 34 -3.34 -16.28 2.35
N PRO A 35 -3.46 -17.42 3.06
CA PRO A 35 -2.29 -18.13 3.58
C PRO A 35 -1.20 -18.35 2.52
N GLY A 36 0.04 -18.01 2.87
CA GLY A 36 1.21 -18.17 2.02
C GLY A 36 1.37 -17.18 0.87
N ILE A 37 0.50 -16.16 0.78
CA ILE A 37 0.58 -15.10 -0.24
C ILE A 37 0.91 -13.76 0.42
N PHE A 38 2.08 -13.22 0.07
CA PHE A 38 2.59 -11.95 0.58
C PHE A 38 2.85 -10.97 -0.54
N GLY A 39 2.71 -9.67 -0.26
CA GLY A 39 2.86 -8.61 -1.25
C GLY A 39 4.27 -8.01 -1.23
N PHE A 40 4.93 -7.95 -2.38
CA PHE A 40 6.07 -7.04 -2.54
C PHE A 40 5.88 -6.18 -3.79
N GLY A 41 6.36 -4.94 -3.72
CA GLY A 41 6.55 -4.15 -4.92
C GLY A 41 7.80 -4.64 -5.62
N LEU A 42 7.68 -5.08 -6.88
CA LEU A 42 8.84 -5.31 -7.73
C LEU A 42 9.57 -3.97 -7.95
N HIS A 43 10.54 -3.68 -7.09
CA HIS A 43 11.64 -2.79 -7.43
C HIS A 43 12.59 -3.63 -8.28
N GLY A 44 12.77 -3.27 -9.55
CA GLY A 44 13.38 -4.11 -10.59
C GLY A 44 14.82 -4.57 -10.29
N ILE A 45 15.00 -5.52 -9.39
CA ILE A 45 16.20 -6.33 -9.29
C ILE A 45 15.98 -7.53 -10.20
N THR A 46 16.46 -7.37 -11.44
CA THR A 46 17.08 -8.43 -12.25
C THR A 46 16.44 -9.82 -12.14
N VAL A 47 15.18 -9.97 -12.51
CA VAL A 47 14.82 -11.20 -13.25
C VAL A 47 15.33 -10.99 -14.67
N GLY A 48 16.41 -11.69 -15.03
CA GLY A 48 17.17 -11.54 -16.28
C GLY A 48 16.41 -11.86 -17.59
N PHE A 49 15.13 -11.49 -17.67
CA PHE A 49 14.25 -11.69 -18.81
C PHE A 49 14.00 -10.42 -19.63
N PHE A 50 14.23 -9.23 -19.08
CA PHE A 50 13.95 -7.96 -19.77
C PHE A 50 15.12 -6.96 -19.62
N PRO A 51 16.06 -6.91 -20.57
CA PRO A 51 17.27 -6.09 -20.47
C PRO A 51 17.04 -4.57 -20.54
N ASN A 52 15.79 -4.11 -20.66
CA ASN A 52 15.43 -2.70 -20.88
C ASN A 52 14.40 -2.15 -19.89
N VAL A 53 14.21 -2.77 -18.73
CA VAL A 53 13.30 -2.23 -17.69
C VAL A 53 14.11 -1.30 -16.80
N THR A 54 13.79 -0.01 -16.83
CA THR A 54 14.38 1.02 -15.97
C THR A 54 13.97 0.82 -14.51
N TRP A 55 14.80 1.31 -13.59
CA TRP A 55 14.59 1.28 -12.13
C TRP A 55 13.46 2.23 -11.67
N ASP A 56 12.33 2.22 -12.35
CA ASP A 56 11.16 2.96 -11.93
C ASP A 56 10.23 2.07 -11.11
N PHE A 57 9.63 2.67 -10.09
CA PHE A 57 8.43 2.13 -9.48
C PHE A 57 7.29 2.26 -10.51
N SER A 58 7.30 1.40 -11.53
CA SER A 58 6.38 1.37 -12.68
C SER A 58 4.96 0.89 -12.32
N PHE A 59 4.53 1.07 -11.07
CA PHE A 59 3.19 0.71 -10.63
C PHE A 59 2.58 1.82 -9.79
N SER A 60 1.26 1.95 -9.86
CA SER A 60 0.48 2.87 -9.03
C SER A 60 -0.45 2.07 -8.14
N ILE A 61 -0.49 2.42 -6.85
CA ILE A 61 -1.50 1.93 -5.92
C ILE A 61 -2.59 2.98 -5.85
N VAL A 62 -3.80 2.59 -6.26
CA VAL A 62 -4.95 3.48 -6.41
C VAL A 62 -6.12 2.90 -5.64
N ASP A 63 -6.77 3.73 -4.84
CA ASP A 63 -7.95 3.34 -4.08
C ASP A 63 -9.02 4.45 -4.09
N ARG A 64 -10.26 4.10 -3.73
CA ARG A 64 -11.37 5.02 -3.53
C ARG A 64 -11.74 5.08 -2.06
N VAL A 65 -11.54 6.24 -1.45
CA VAL A 65 -11.99 6.51 -0.07
C VAL A 65 -13.38 7.11 -0.05
N ARG A 66 -14.20 6.71 0.92
CA ARG A 66 -15.48 7.37 1.19
C ARG A 66 -15.25 8.50 2.17
N LEU A 67 -15.70 9.70 1.80
CA LEU A 67 -15.73 10.81 2.74
C LEU A 67 -16.72 10.52 3.88
N PRO A 68 -16.46 11.03 5.09
CA PRO A 68 -17.42 11.06 6.19
C PRO A 68 -18.81 11.53 5.73
N SER A 69 -19.86 10.98 6.35
CA SER A 69 -21.25 11.26 5.94
C SER A 69 -21.59 12.75 6.09
N LYS A 70 -22.55 13.22 5.28
CA LYS A 70 -23.03 14.62 5.30
C LYS A 70 -23.31 15.08 6.73
N GLY A 71 -22.77 16.26 7.09
CA GLY A 71 -22.85 16.84 8.44
C GLY A 71 -21.66 16.53 9.35
N GLN A 72 -20.69 15.71 8.91
CA GLN A 72 -19.43 15.49 9.63
C GLN A 72 -18.27 16.34 9.08
N LEU A 73 -18.42 16.89 7.88
CA LEU A 73 -17.46 17.78 7.24
C LEU A 73 -18.21 18.96 6.63
N GLU A 74 -17.76 20.16 6.97
CA GLU A 74 -18.21 21.41 6.34
C GLU A 74 -17.44 21.66 5.05
N PRO A 75 -18.00 22.37 4.06
CA PRO A 75 -17.25 22.85 2.91
C PRO A 75 -15.99 23.60 3.34
N GLY A 76 -14.88 23.42 2.64
CA GLY A 76 -13.66 24.16 2.93
C GLY A 76 -12.37 23.41 2.61
N ARG A 77 -11.25 23.97 3.09
CA ARG A 77 -9.91 23.45 2.85
C ARG A 77 -9.53 22.41 3.89
N TYR A 78 -9.05 21.27 3.44
CA TYR A 78 -8.58 20.17 4.27
C TYR A 78 -7.21 19.68 3.78
N VAL A 79 -6.53 18.93 4.63
CA VAL A 79 -5.35 18.15 4.23
C VAL A 79 -5.74 16.68 4.22
N PHE A 80 -5.61 16.05 3.07
CA PHE A 80 -5.67 14.60 2.96
C PHE A 80 -4.31 14.03 3.40
N SER A 81 -4.30 13.12 4.37
CA SER A 81 -3.10 12.43 4.82
C SER A 81 -3.16 10.96 4.41
N GLN A 82 -2.18 10.52 3.64
CA GLN A 82 -1.98 9.12 3.30
C GLN A 82 -0.86 8.56 4.17
N ARG A 83 -1.11 7.42 4.79
CA ARG A 83 -0.12 6.63 5.54
C ARG A 83 -0.05 5.24 4.94
N TRP A 84 1.16 4.80 4.65
CA TRP A 84 1.49 3.45 4.19
C TRP A 84 2.45 2.83 5.20
N ASP A 85 2.05 1.71 5.79
CA ASP A 85 2.93 0.87 6.63
C ASP A 85 3.49 -0.30 5.81
N CYS A 86 4.81 -0.48 5.79
CA CYS A 86 5.44 -1.50 4.95
C CYS A 86 5.31 -2.91 5.55
N GLU A 87 5.06 -3.90 4.71
CA GLU A 87 4.87 -5.30 5.13
C GLU A 87 6.18 -5.99 5.59
N GLN A 88 7.30 -5.71 4.92
CA GLN A 88 8.59 -6.39 5.12
C GLN A 88 9.54 -5.69 6.11
N THR A 89 9.31 -4.42 6.42
CA THR A 89 10.24 -3.61 7.23
C THR A 89 9.46 -2.68 8.15
N THR A 90 10.08 -2.24 9.24
CA THR A 90 9.50 -1.30 10.20
C THR A 90 9.53 0.14 9.66
N GLN A 91 8.95 0.36 8.48
CA GLN A 91 8.89 1.65 7.80
C GLN A 91 7.45 2.12 7.64
N VAL A 92 7.28 3.44 7.73
CA VAL A 92 6.03 4.13 7.48
C VAL A 92 6.30 5.26 6.49
N TRP A 93 5.59 5.24 5.36
CA TRP A 93 5.68 6.27 4.34
C TRP A 93 4.42 7.13 4.40
N THR A 94 4.60 8.45 4.54
CA THR A 94 3.49 9.39 4.66
C THR A 94 3.54 10.43 3.57
N SER A 95 2.40 10.72 2.95
CA SER A 95 2.23 11.83 2.01
C SER A 95 0.99 12.65 2.41
N CYS A 96 0.90 13.87 1.90
CA CYS A 96 -0.26 14.71 2.10
C CYS A 96 -0.62 15.49 0.84
N ALA A 97 -1.87 15.92 0.77
CA ALA A 97 -2.38 16.76 -0.30
C ALA A 97 -3.35 17.81 0.26
N ASP A 98 -3.23 19.04 -0.21
CA ASP A 98 -4.24 20.07 -0.01
C ASP A 98 -5.48 19.75 -0.85
N VAL A 99 -6.66 19.72 -0.23
CA VAL A 99 -7.93 19.46 -0.91
C VAL A 99 -8.98 20.49 -0.50
N GLU A 100 -9.89 20.80 -1.42
CA GLU A 100 -11.06 21.63 -1.14
C GLU A 100 -12.32 20.78 -1.27
N LEU A 101 -13.07 20.68 -0.17
CA LEU A 101 -14.37 20.03 -0.15
C LEU A 101 -15.44 21.00 -0.62
N VAL A 102 -16.03 20.70 -1.78
CA VAL A 102 -17.17 21.41 -2.38
C VAL A 102 -18.43 20.52 -2.30
N LEU A 103 -19.59 21.10 -2.04
CA LEU A 103 -20.89 20.39 -1.89
C LEU A 103 -21.74 20.42 -3.16
#